data_AF-A0A359M9L2-F1
#
_entry.id   AF-A0A359M9L2-F1
#
_cell.length_a   1.000
_cell.length_b   1.000
_cell.length_c   1.000
_cell.angle_alpha   90.00
_cell.angle_beta   90.00
_cell.angle_gamma   90.00
#
_symmetry.space_group_name_H-M   'P 1'
#
loop_
_entity.id
_entity.type
_entity.pdbx_description
1 polymer ?
#
loop_
_entity_poly.entity_id
_entity_poly.type
_entity_poly.pdbx_seq_one_letter_code
_entity_poly.pdbx_strand_id
1 'polypeptide(L)'
;MTKGHPELSDFIGEQSTLQYSASLEKHSNHPIAEAITDAYDQEYLEVSDFQVLLGKGIKGTIQNKTVYVGSLNLVKELNLNAEAYDYETYLHQGKSVFFTIIDQE
;
A
#
# COMPACT_ATOMS: atom_id res chain seq x y z
N MET A 1 3.31 15.10 -23.12
CA MET A 1 2.13 15.14 -22.24
C MET A 1 1.70 13.70 -21.97
N THR A 2 2.30 13.03 -20.99
CA THR A 2 1.70 11.78 -20.48
C THR A 2 0.53 12.22 -19.60
N LYS A 3 -0.69 11.77 -19.90
CA LYS A 3 -1.79 11.91 -18.96
C LYS A 3 -1.44 10.97 -17.81
N GLY A 4 -0.93 11.53 -16.72
CA GLY A 4 -0.36 10.80 -15.59
C GLY A 4 -1.45 10.12 -14.78
N HIS A 5 -1.97 9.02 -15.30
CA HIS A 5 -2.70 8.05 -14.52
C HIS A 5 -1.66 7.12 -13.90
N PRO A 6 -1.50 7.09 -12.57
CA PRO A 6 -0.65 6.09 -11.95
C PRO A 6 -1.23 4.70 -12.28
N GLU A 7 -0.33 3.76 -12.58
CA GLU A 7 -0.65 2.36 -12.83
C GLU A 7 0.26 1.52 -11.94
N LEU A 8 -0.29 0.45 -11.36
CA LEU A 8 0.52 -0.51 -10.61
C LEU A 8 1.45 -1.25 -11.58
N SER A 9 2.72 -0.83 -11.62
CA SER A 9 3.70 -1.38 -12.56
C SER A 9 4.32 -2.69 -12.05
N ASP A 10 4.58 -2.76 -10.75
CA ASP A 10 5.25 -3.89 -10.10
C ASP A 10 4.63 -4.13 -8.73
N PHE A 11 4.42 -5.40 -8.37
CA PHE A 11 4.00 -5.81 -7.04
C PHE A 11 4.95 -6.88 -6.52
N ILE A 12 5.52 -6.65 -5.35
CA ILE A 12 6.46 -7.56 -4.69
C ILE A 12 5.83 -8.01 -3.38
N GLY A 13 5.46 -9.28 -3.30
CA GLY A 13 4.85 -9.88 -2.13
C GLY A 13 3.89 -11.00 -2.49
N GLU A 14 3.15 -11.47 -1.48
CA GLU A 14 2.09 -12.46 -1.67
C GLU A 14 0.82 -11.81 -2.21
N GLN A 15 0.03 -12.56 -2.98
CA GLN A 15 -1.26 -12.09 -3.50
C GLN A 15 -2.24 -11.74 -2.37
N SER A 16 -2.13 -12.41 -1.22
CA SER A 16 -2.86 -12.07 0.00
C SER A 16 -2.57 -10.62 0.44
N THR A 17 -1.32 -10.19 0.40
CA THR A 17 -0.93 -8.81 0.72
C THR A 17 -1.59 -7.80 -0.22
N LEU A 18 -1.68 -8.10 -1.51
CA LEU A 18 -2.39 -7.25 -2.48
C LEU A 18 -3.87 -7.08 -2.12
N GLN A 19 -4.52 -8.16 -1.68
CA GLN A 19 -5.91 -8.09 -1.20
C GLN A 19 -6.05 -7.16 0.00
N TYR A 20 -5.14 -7.22 0.99
CA TYR A 20 -5.17 -6.28 2.12
C TYR A 20 -4.98 -4.82 1.66
N SER A 21 -4.01 -4.56 0.77
CA SER A 21 -3.76 -3.22 0.23
C SER A 21 -4.97 -2.68 -0.52
N ALA A 22 -5.53 -3.47 -1.43
CA ALA A 22 -6.66 -3.09 -2.26
C ALA A 22 -7.93 -2.87 -1.42
N SER A 23 -8.15 -3.70 -0.40
CA SER A 23 -9.26 -3.53 0.55
C SER A 23 -9.15 -2.21 1.30
N LEU A 24 -7.94 -1.86 1.76
CA LEU A 24 -7.71 -0.61 2.46
C LEU A 24 -7.81 0.62 1.54
N GLU A 25 -7.21 0.54 0.35
CA GLU A 25 -7.20 1.61 -0.66
C GLU A 25 -8.59 1.88 -1.25
N LYS A 26 -9.52 0.92 -1.21
CA LYS A 26 -10.93 1.15 -1.58
C LYS A 26 -11.60 2.27 -0.77
N HIS A 27 -11.10 2.55 0.44
CA HIS A 27 -11.58 3.63 1.30
C HIS A 27 -10.80 4.95 1.09
N SER A 28 -9.77 4.95 0.23
CA SER A 28 -8.94 6.09 -0.14
C SER A 28 -9.36 6.62 -1.51
N ASN A 29 -9.17 7.92 -1.75
CA ASN A 29 -9.49 8.57 -3.03
C ASN A 29 -8.26 9.13 -3.75
N HIS A 30 -7.07 8.68 -3.38
CA HIS A 30 -5.84 9.17 -3.97
C HIS A 30 -5.56 8.44 -5.30
N PRO A 31 -4.84 9.06 -6.26
CA PRO A 31 -4.56 8.43 -7.55
C PRO A 31 -3.93 7.02 -7.45
N ILE A 32 -3.09 6.78 -6.44
CA ILE A 32 -2.48 5.46 -6.19
C ILE A 32 -3.51 4.41 -5.77
N ALA A 33 -4.56 4.83 -5.05
CA ALA A 33 -5.64 3.95 -4.63
C ALA A 33 -6.31 3.32 -5.85
N GLU A 34 -6.61 4.16 -6.85
CA GLU A 34 -7.22 3.73 -8.11
C GLU A 34 -6.35 2.72 -8.85
N ALA A 35 -5.03 2.98 -8.93
CA ALA A 35 -4.08 2.06 -9.55
C ALA A 35 -4.05 0.67 -8.89
N ILE A 36 -4.19 0.61 -7.56
CA ILE A 36 -4.18 -0.65 -6.79
C ILE A 36 -5.54 -1.34 -6.90
N THR A 37 -6.65 -0.60 -6.80
CA THR A 37 -7.99 -1.17 -6.90
C THR A 37 -8.31 -1.68 -8.30
N ASP A 38 -7.79 -1.02 -9.35
CA ASP A 38 -7.95 -1.44 -10.75
C ASP A 38 -7.13 -2.70 -11.05
N ALA A 39 -5.98 -2.87 -10.39
CA ALA A 39 -5.14 -4.06 -10.51
C ALA A 39 -5.64 -5.26 -9.68
N TYR A 40 -6.72 -5.10 -8.92
CA TYR A 40 -7.29 -6.13 -8.05
C TYR A 40 -8.75 -6.42 -8.40
N ASP A 41 -9.02 -7.61 -8.95
CA ASP A 41 -10.33 -8.00 -9.49
C ASP A 41 -11.12 -8.97 -8.61
N GLN A 42 -10.63 -9.27 -7.41
CA GLN A 42 -11.23 -10.25 -6.50
C GLN A 42 -12.04 -9.60 -5.35
N GLU A 43 -12.54 -10.41 -4.43
CA GLU A 43 -13.34 -9.92 -3.29
C GLU A 43 -12.50 -9.15 -2.26
N TYR A 44 -12.94 -7.94 -1.93
CA TYR A 44 -12.33 -7.13 -0.88
C TYR A 44 -12.67 -7.67 0.51
N LEU A 45 -11.75 -7.46 1.44
CA LEU A 45 -11.95 -7.71 2.87
C LEU A 45 -12.66 -6.52 3.52
N GLU A 46 -13.38 -6.79 4.60
CA GLU A 46 -13.98 -5.74 5.42
C GLU A 46 -12.90 -4.96 6.17
N VAL A 47 -13.01 -3.63 6.15
CA VAL A 47 -12.09 -2.71 6.82
C VAL A 47 -12.84 -1.98 7.92
N SER A 48 -12.33 -2.03 9.15
CA SER A 48 -12.75 -1.17 10.25
C SER A 48 -11.66 -0.17 10.62
N ASP A 49 -12.00 0.85 11.41
CA ASP A 49 -11.05 1.82 11.99
C ASP A 49 -10.13 2.51 10.95
N PHE A 50 -10.67 2.72 9.74
CA PHE A 50 -9.94 3.36 8.65
C PHE A 50 -9.48 4.77 9.03
N GLN A 51 -8.21 5.07 8.78
CA GLN A 51 -7.62 6.37 9.06
C GLN A 51 -6.59 6.76 7.99
N VAL A 52 -6.68 8.01 7.54
CA VAL A 52 -5.67 8.63 6.68
C VAL A 52 -4.52 9.17 7.52
N LEU A 53 -3.30 8.74 7.22
CA LEU A 53 -2.06 9.23 7.81
C LEU A 53 -1.47 10.30 6.87
N LEU A 54 -1.82 11.56 7.10
CA LEU A 54 -1.45 12.68 6.22
C LEU A 54 0.05 12.70 5.89
N GLY A 55 0.37 12.66 4.60
CA GLY A 55 1.75 12.67 4.08
C GLY A 55 2.50 11.35 4.24
N LYS A 56 1.85 10.28 4.75
CA LYS A 56 2.49 9.00 5.08
C LYS A 56 1.82 7.83 4.38
N GLY A 57 0.49 7.78 4.40
CA GLY A 57 -0.30 6.67 3.88
C GLY A 57 -1.68 6.56 4.52
N ILE A 58 -2.18 5.33 4.65
CA ILE A 58 -3.46 4.96 5.25
C ILE A 58 -3.26 3.77 6.18
N LYS A 59 -4.18 3.61 7.15
CA LYS A 59 -4.24 2.42 8.01
C LYS A 59 -5.68 2.00 8.25
N GLY A 60 -5.87 0.76 8.65
CA GLY A 60 -7.15 0.22 9.10
C GLY A 60 -6.99 -1.17 9.70
N THR A 61 -8.08 -1.71 10.20
CA THR A 61 -8.14 -3.05 10.77
C THR A 61 -8.83 -3.99 9.79
N ILE A 62 -8.17 -5.10 9.45
CA ILE A 62 -8.68 -6.11 8.52
C ILE A 62 -8.44 -7.48 9.13
N GLN A 63 -9.48 -8.30 9.29
CA GLN A 63 -9.38 -9.61 9.95
C GLN A 63 -8.65 -9.54 11.32
N ASN A 64 -8.97 -8.54 12.13
CA ASN A 64 -8.34 -8.26 13.44
C ASN A 64 -6.83 -7.93 13.37
N LYS A 65 -6.28 -7.62 12.19
CA LYS A 65 -4.89 -7.19 12.02
C LYS A 65 -4.84 -5.72 11.68
N THR A 66 -3.87 -5.00 12.23
CA THR A 66 -3.63 -3.61 11.83
C THR A 66 -2.83 -3.62 10.52
N VAL A 67 -3.43 -3.07 9.47
CA VAL A 67 -2.83 -2.96 8.14
C VAL A 67 -2.50 -1.50 7.86
N TYR A 68 -1.32 -1.28 7.31
CA TYR A 68 -0.90 0.02 6.83
C TYR A 68 -0.49 -0.06 5.36
N VAL A 69 -0.83 0.96 4.58
CA VAL A 69 -0.31 1.16 3.23
C VAL A 69 0.29 2.56 3.17
N GLY A 70 1.58 2.67 2.83
CA GLY A 70 2.24 3.98 2.84
C GLY A 70 3.68 3.99 2.35
N SER A 71 4.27 5.17 2.40
CA SER A 71 5.64 5.42 1.91
C SER A 71 6.72 4.86 2.84
N LEU A 72 7.98 4.89 2.39
CA LEU A 72 9.16 4.54 3.21
C LEU A 72 9.23 5.33 4.53
N ASN A 73 8.69 6.55 4.59
CA ASN A 73 8.66 7.33 5.83
C ASN A 73 7.81 6.63 6.90
N LEU A 74 6.68 6.03 6.53
CA LEU A 74 5.85 5.28 7.45
C LEU A 74 6.58 4.04 7.98
N VAL A 75 7.28 3.30 7.11
CA VAL A 75 8.10 2.14 7.49
C VAL A 75 9.12 2.54 8.57
N LYS A 76 9.82 3.66 8.35
CA LYS A 76 10.81 4.20 9.30
C LYS A 76 10.18 4.62 10.63
N GLU A 77 9.01 5.24 10.60
CA GLU A 77 8.30 5.65 11.83
C GLU A 77 7.80 4.47 12.66
N LEU A 78 7.45 3.36 12.01
CA LEU A 78 7.11 2.11 12.67
C LEU A 78 8.36 1.33 13.15
N ASN A 79 9.57 1.87 12.96
CA ASN A 79 10.85 1.21 13.25
C ASN A 79 11.01 -0.16 12.56
N LEU A 80 10.42 -0.30 11.37
CA LEU A 80 10.51 -1.51 10.56
C LEU A 80 11.69 -1.41 9.60
N ASN A 81 12.24 -2.57 9.24
CA ASN A 81 13.32 -2.69 8.27
C ASN A 81 12.77 -3.23 6.94
N ALA A 82 12.96 -2.48 5.86
CA ALA A 82 12.57 -2.88 4.50
C ALA A 82 13.78 -3.17 3.58
N GLU A 83 15.00 -3.24 4.12
CA GLU A 83 16.23 -3.54 3.36
C GLU A 83 16.23 -4.92 2.71
N ALA A 84 15.37 -5.84 3.20
CA ALA A 84 15.15 -7.13 2.56
C ALA A 84 14.45 -7.02 1.18
N TYR A 85 13.88 -5.86 0.86
CA TYR A 85 13.23 -5.59 -0.42
C TYR A 85 14.10 -4.65 -1.26
N ASP A 86 14.24 -4.92 -2.55
CA ASP A 86 15.03 -4.11 -3.49
C ASP A 86 14.28 -2.82 -3.92
N TYR A 87 13.76 -2.07 -2.95
CA TYR A 87 12.96 -0.87 -3.23
C TYR A 87 13.81 0.28 -3.79
N GLU A 88 15.10 0.33 -3.46
CA GLU A 88 16.03 1.37 -3.92
C GLU A 88 16.17 1.37 -5.45
N THR A 89 16.18 0.18 -6.07
CA THR A 89 16.23 0.04 -7.53
C THR A 89 15.02 0.70 -8.21
N TYR A 90 13.82 0.52 -7.66
CA TYR A 90 12.61 1.15 -8.20
C TYR A 90 12.62 2.67 -7.99
N LEU A 91 13.08 3.13 -6.83
CA LEU A 91 13.26 4.57 -6.58
C LEU A 91 14.25 5.21 -7.57
N HIS A 92 15.38 4.53 -7.86
CA HIS A 92 16.36 5.00 -8.85
C HIS A 92 15.83 5.03 -10.28
N GLN A 93 14.84 4.18 -10.60
CA GLN A 93 14.12 4.22 -11.87
C GLN A 93 13.07 5.35 -11.93
N GLY A 94 12.93 6.15 -10.87
CA GLY A 94 11.94 7.22 -10.78
C GLY A 94 10.53 6.74 -10.46
N LYS A 95 10.38 5.49 -10.01
CA LYS A 95 9.08 4.94 -9.59
C LYS A 95 8.75 5.39 -8.17
N SER A 96 7.46 5.51 -7.89
CA SER A 96 6.97 5.68 -6.52
C SER A 96 6.82 4.30 -5.88
N VAL A 97 7.39 4.12 -4.68
CA VAL A 97 7.29 2.85 -3.95
C VAL A 97 6.43 3.04 -2.70
N PHE A 98 5.45 2.14 -2.56
CA PHE A 98 4.60 2.03 -1.39
C PHE A 98 4.77 0.64 -0.77
N PHE A 99 4.62 0.58 0.54
CA PHE A 99 4.75 -0.61 1.35
C PHE A 99 3.40 -0.95 1.96
N THR A 100 3.10 -2.24 2.00
CA THR A 100 1.99 -2.77 2.81
C THR A 100 2.59 -3.46 4.02
N ILE A 101 2.14 -3.06 5.20
CA ILE A 101 2.58 -3.58 6.49
C ILE A 101 1.37 -4.23 7.13
N ILE A 102 1.50 -5.49 7.50
CA ILE A 102 0.46 -6.24 8.20
C ILE A 102 1.03 -6.56 9.57
N ASP A 103 0.55 -5.86 10.59
CA ASP A 103 0.92 -6.10 11.98
C ASP A 103 0.24 -7.40 12.44
N GLN A 104 1.06 -8.40 12.76
CA GLN A 104 0.61 -9.64 13.39
C GLN A 104 0.98 -9.53 14.86
N GLU A 105 -0.01 -9.33 15.73
CA GLU A 105 0.17 -9.49 17.18
C GLU A 105 0.77 -10.86 17.53
#